data_AF-A0A2R7M126-F1
#
_entry.id   AF-A0A2R7M126-F1
#
_cell.length_a   1.000
_cell.length_b   1.000
_cell.length_c   1.000
_cell.angle_alpha   90.00
_cell.angle_beta   90.00
_cell.angle_gamma   90.00
#
_symmetry.space_group_name_H-M   'P 1'
#
loop_
_entity.id
_entity.type
_entity.pdbx_description
1 polymer ?
#
loop_
_entity_poly.entity_id
_entity_poly.type
_entity_poly.pdbx_seq_one_letter_code
_entity_poly.pdbx_strand_id
1 'polypeptide(L)'
;MGVAPVVPETGLAFLLVAAIGGLAIVLDHVVLTARMPLLAGVGLVAVSLIPTIAIPSDVDVVAFVLLAAALLFLLRVDTRARTATETRARSPHLFGVSATALGVAAVAVIVAIVATPLLPQPGLRFATGGTGGVGTTINPNLELGNDLRQPREVDVLTVRTTAPTAPYLRAVTLSTFDGTVWQPDSSDTVPVPTDGPVFDAPAVDGDITLADWTTTVTVDQLDSPWLPVPYPASTVSGLTGDWLGMPQNRTVVTRAGSTRDQVYEVQANVPRPTLEQIRARSTGGSGVDASLSALPADVPAVIGDTAREVTAGAQNPYDQLIALQSWFRGSSFRYSLDAPVDAGFDGAGLDAVADFLQVKAGYCVHYASAFAVMARTLGIPSRIVIGYLPGTASSIPQQGGTEYTVSSSQLHAWPETYFEGIGWVPFEPTNSLGVPTNFASGTTGGGTTAPTTPEEDAAAPDAAPSAAPSQA
;
A
#
# COMPACT_ATOMS: atom_id res chain seq x y z
N MET A 1 -9.68 -11.09 0.15
CA MET A 1 -11.08 -10.66 0.25
C MET A 1 -11.11 -9.55 1.30
N GLY A 2 -11.17 -8.28 0.88
CA GLY A 2 -11.50 -7.20 1.81
C GLY A 2 -12.95 -7.41 2.23
N VAL A 3 -13.21 -7.47 3.53
CA VAL A 3 -14.58 -7.47 4.03
C VAL A 3 -15.09 -6.05 3.82
N ALA A 4 -15.70 -5.79 2.65
CA ALA A 4 -16.63 -4.68 2.52
C ALA A 4 -17.62 -4.79 3.68
N PRO A 5 -18.08 -3.69 4.30
CA PRO A 5 -19.20 -3.77 5.23
C PRO A 5 -20.36 -4.41 4.47
N VAL A 6 -20.61 -5.69 4.72
CA VAL A 6 -21.69 -6.40 4.06
C VAL A 6 -22.95 -5.75 4.59
N VAL A 7 -23.64 -5.02 3.72
CA VAL A 7 -24.94 -4.45 4.06
C VAL A 7 -25.78 -5.61 4.62
N PRO A 8 -26.36 -5.50 5.83
CA PRO A 8 -27.03 -6.61 6.48
C PRO A 8 -28.35 -6.90 5.76
N GLU A 9 -28.24 -7.55 4.61
CA GLU A 9 -29.33 -8.12 3.83
C GLU A 9 -29.97 -9.24 4.66
N THR A 10 -31.29 -9.33 4.66
CA THR A 10 -32.05 -10.35 5.40
C THR A 10 -31.54 -11.77 5.13
N GLY A 11 -31.05 -12.05 3.92
CA GLY A 11 -30.46 -13.33 3.54
C GLY A 11 -29.16 -13.66 4.30
N LEU A 12 -28.27 -12.69 4.50
CA LEU A 12 -27.04 -12.88 5.27
C LEU A 12 -27.32 -13.10 6.75
N ALA A 13 -28.23 -12.30 7.32
CA ALA A 13 -28.65 -12.45 8.71
C ALA A 13 -29.25 -13.85 8.96
N PHE A 14 -30.07 -14.36 8.04
CA PHE A 14 -30.61 -15.71 8.11
C PHE A 14 -29.51 -16.78 8.09
N LEU A 15 -28.53 -16.67 7.18
CA LEU A 15 -27.41 -17.61 7.09
C LEU A 15 -26.55 -17.60 8.35
N LEU A 16 -26.25 -16.42 8.91
CA LEU A 16 -25.48 -16.28 10.14
C LEU A 16 -26.21 -16.91 11.34
N VAL A 17 -27.50 -16.62 11.50
CA VAL A 17 -28.32 -17.21 12.57
C VAL A 17 -28.42 -18.72 12.40
N ALA A 18 -28.62 -19.21 11.17
CA ALA A 18 -28.67 -20.65 10.89
C ALA A 18 -27.32 -21.34 11.18
N ALA A 19 -26.19 -20.71 10.83
CA ALA A 19 -24.86 -21.23 11.12
C ALA A 19 -24.56 -21.27 12.62
N ILE A 20 -24.91 -20.20 13.36
CA ILE A 20 -24.78 -20.16 14.83
C ILE A 20 -25.67 -21.22 15.49
N GLY A 21 -26.91 -21.38 15.01
CA GLY A 21 -27.82 -22.43 15.47
C GLY A 21 -27.27 -23.83 15.20
N GLY A 22 -26.71 -24.07 14.01
CA GLY A 22 -26.05 -25.33 13.66
C GLY A 22 -24.84 -25.63 14.54
N LEU A 23 -24.00 -24.63 14.80
CA LEU A 23 -22.88 -24.74 15.73
C LEU A 23 -23.35 -25.10 17.14
N ALA A 24 -24.40 -24.46 17.64
CA ALA A 24 -24.97 -24.76 18.95
C ALA A 24 -25.44 -26.23 19.04
N ILE A 25 -26.09 -26.74 17.99
CA ILE A 25 -26.51 -28.15 17.92
C ILE A 25 -25.31 -29.10 17.92
N VAL A 26 -24.26 -28.79 17.14
CA VAL A 26 -23.04 -29.61 17.09
C VAL A 26 -22.35 -29.62 18.45
N LEU A 27 -22.21 -28.45 19.09
CA LEU A 27 -21.62 -28.34 20.42
C LEU A 27 -22.44 -29.12 21.47
N ASP A 28 -23.78 -29.00 21.43
CA ASP A 28 -24.67 -29.76 22.31
C ASP A 28 -24.49 -31.27 22.12
N HIS A 29 -24.40 -31.74 20.87
CA HIS A 29 -24.18 -33.14 20.57
C HIS A 29 -22.80 -33.64 21.05
N VAL A 30 -21.74 -32.84 20.88
CA VAL A 30 -20.39 -33.18 21.37
C VAL A 30 -20.34 -33.21 22.90
N VAL A 31 -21.01 -32.27 23.57
CA VAL A 31 -21.03 -32.19 25.03
C VAL A 31 -21.89 -33.29 25.65
N LEU A 32 -23.12 -33.48 25.17
CA LEU A 32 -24.10 -34.37 25.78
C LEU A 32 -24.03 -35.80 25.24
N THR A 33 -23.91 -35.97 23.93
CA THR A 33 -23.95 -37.29 23.28
C THR A 33 -22.57 -37.94 23.25
N ALA A 34 -21.55 -37.22 22.79
CA ALA A 34 -20.17 -37.74 22.75
C ALA A 34 -19.45 -37.65 24.12
N ARG A 35 -19.99 -36.88 25.08
CA ARG A 35 -19.42 -36.65 26.42
C ARG A 35 -17.98 -36.12 26.38
N MET A 36 -17.69 -35.24 25.40
CA MET A 36 -16.36 -34.65 25.21
C MET A 36 -16.41 -33.12 25.34
N PRO A 37 -16.71 -32.57 26.54
CA PRO A 37 -16.85 -31.11 26.74
C PRO A 37 -15.56 -30.32 26.46
N LEU A 38 -14.38 -30.94 26.63
CA LEU A 38 -13.10 -30.33 26.26
C LEU A 38 -12.98 -30.14 24.74
N LEU A 39 -13.48 -31.08 23.94
CA LEU A 39 -13.47 -30.98 22.47
C LEU A 39 -14.42 -29.87 21.99
N ALA A 40 -15.58 -29.72 22.65
CA ALA A 40 -16.48 -28.60 22.41
C ALA A 40 -15.84 -27.25 22.74
N GLY A 41 -15.03 -27.18 23.79
CA GLY A 41 -14.25 -25.98 24.13
C GLY A 41 -13.25 -25.60 23.03
N VAL A 42 -12.54 -26.57 22.45
CA VAL A 42 -11.63 -26.34 21.31
C VAL A 42 -12.40 -25.80 20.10
N GLY A 43 -13.57 -26.36 19.79
CA GLY A 43 -14.42 -25.87 18.70
C GLY A 43 -14.91 -24.43 18.91
N LEU A 44 -15.30 -24.09 20.15
CA LEU A 44 -15.75 -22.74 20.50
C LEU A 44 -14.62 -21.70 20.37
N VAL A 45 -13.41 -22.05 20.84
CA VAL A 45 -12.22 -21.20 20.66
C VAL A 45 -11.92 -21.01 19.19
N ALA A 46 -11.87 -22.08 18.39
CA ALA A 46 -11.58 -22.01 16.97
C ALA A 46 -12.56 -21.08 16.22
N VAL A 47 -13.87 -21.21 16.46
CA VAL A 47 -14.88 -20.34 15.83
C VAL A 47 -14.76 -18.90 16.30
N SER A 48 -14.43 -18.65 17.57
CA SER A 48 -14.25 -17.28 18.08
C SER A 48 -12.97 -16.61 17.58
N LEU A 49 -11.92 -17.39 17.30
CA LEU A 49 -10.60 -16.87 16.95
C LEU A 49 -10.52 -16.52 15.46
N ILE A 50 -11.24 -17.25 14.60
CA ILE A 50 -11.20 -17.06 13.15
C ILE A 50 -11.60 -15.62 12.74
N PRO A 51 -12.72 -15.03 13.22
CA PRO A 51 -13.09 -13.65 12.88
C PRO A 51 -12.06 -12.63 13.40
N THR A 52 -11.56 -12.83 14.62
CA THR A 52 -10.57 -11.96 15.26
C THR A 52 -9.23 -11.97 14.51
N ILE A 53 -8.86 -13.10 13.91
CA ILE A 53 -7.67 -13.22 13.06
C ILE A 53 -7.93 -12.65 11.66
N ALA A 54 -9.15 -12.79 11.14
CA ALA A 54 -9.49 -12.43 9.76
C ALA A 54 -9.83 -10.94 9.58
N ILE A 55 -10.28 -10.25 10.64
CA ILE A 55 -10.72 -8.85 10.61
C ILE A 55 -9.91 -8.05 11.65
N PRO A 56 -8.91 -7.25 11.23
CA PRO A 56 -8.17 -6.37 12.12
C PRO A 56 -9.14 -5.35 12.73
N SER A 57 -9.46 -5.52 14.01
CA SER A 57 -10.34 -4.65 14.78
C SER A 57 -9.92 -4.68 16.24
N ASP A 58 -10.31 -3.65 17.00
CA ASP A 58 -10.07 -3.62 18.44
C ASP A 58 -10.69 -4.84 19.12
N VAL A 59 -10.02 -5.35 20.15
CA VAL A 59 -10.49 -6.54 20.89
C VAL A 59 -11.83 -6.24 21.56
N ASP A 60 -12.89 -6.91 21.11
CA ASP A 60 -14.19 -6.85 21.78
C ASP A 60 -14.12 -7.57 23.13
N VAL A 61 -13.95 -6.77 24.19
CA VAL A 61 -13.84 -7.22 25.58
C VAL A 61 -15.09 -7.99 26.02
N VAL A 62 -16.27 -7.63 25.51
CA VAL A 62 -17.54 -8.29 25.88
C VAL A 62 -17.59 -9.68 25.28
N ALA A 63 -17.29 -9.81 23.99
CA ALA A 63 -17.22 -11.11 23.31
C ALA A 63 -16.17 -12.04 23.96
N PHE A 64 -15.01 -11.49 24.33
CA PHE A 64 -13.97 -12.23 25.04
C PHE A 64 -14.43 -12.74 26.41
N VAL A 65 -15.09 -11.90 27.21
CA VAL A 65 -15.62 -12.29 28.53
C VAL A 65 -16.68 -13.39 28.39
N LEU A 66 -17.55 -13.30 27.38
CA LEU A 66 -18.57 -14.32 27.11
C LEU A 66 -17.94 -15.67 26.71
N LEU A 67 -16.91 -15.66 25.87
CA LEU A 67 -16.14 -16.86 25.50
C LEU A 67 -15.50 -17.50 26.74
N ALA A 68 -14.83 -16.69 27.58
CA ALA A 68 -14.21 -17.16 28.81
C ALA A 68 -15.24 -17.79 29.77
N ALA A 69 -16.40 -17.14 29.94
CA ALA A 69 -17.49 -17.67 30.76
C ALA A 69 -18.03 -19.02 30.23
N ALA A 70 -18.18 -19.15 28.91
CA ALA A 70 -18.62 -20.39 28.27
C ALA A 70 -17.63 -21.54 28.45
N LEU A 71 -16.32 -21.27 28.31
CA LEU A 71 -15.27 -22.27 28.56
C LEU A 71 -15.21 -22.71 30.02
N LEU A 72 -15.34 -21.76 30.96
CA LEU A 72 -15.42 -22.07 32.39
C LEU A 72 -16.66 -22.90 32.72
N PHE A 73 -17.79 -22.64 32.06
CA PHE A 73 -19.00 -23.44 32.20
C PHE A 73 -18.77 -24.88 31.70
N LEU A 74 -18.15 -25.07 30.53
CA LEU A 74 -17.82 -26.39 30.00
C LEU A 74 -16.85 -27.17 30.91
N LEU A 75 -15.82 -26.50 31.43
CA LEU A 75 -14.90 -27.09 32.43
C LEU A 75 -15.63 -27.49 33.72
N ARG A 76 -16.58 -26.66 34.17
CA ARG A 76 -17.43 -26.98 35.33
C ARG A 76 -18.33 -28.20 35.07
N VAL A 77 -18.87 -28.34 33.87
CA VAL A 77 -19.68 -29.50 33.48
C VAL A 77 -18.83 -30.77 33.43
N ASP A 78 -17.63 -30.70 32.83
CA ASP A 78 -16.71 -31.85 32.76
C ASP A 78 -16.27 -32.33 34.15
N THR A 79 -15.86 -31.39 35.02
CA THR A 79 -15.47 -31.71 36.40
C THR A 79 -16.61 -32.32 37.21
N ARG A 80 -17.85 -31.84 37.04
CA ARG A 80 -19.05 -32.43 37.66
C ARG A 80 -19.39 -33.82 37.11
N ALA A 81 -19.27 -34.04 35.80
CA ALA A 81 -19.55 -35.33 35.18
C ALA A 81 -18.54 -36.40 35.61
N ARG A 82 -17.26 -36.02 35.77
CA ARG A 82 -16.20 -36.92 36.27
C ARG A 82 -16.37 -37.25 37.75
N THR A 83 -16.66 -36.26 38.59
CA THR A 83 -16.92 -36.47 40.03
C THR A 83 -18.20 -37.27 40.30
N ALA A 84 -19.23 -37.16 39.45
CA ALA A 84 -20.44 -37.99 39.52
C ALA A 84 -20.20 -39.47 39.17
N THR A 85 -19.15 -39.76 38.38
CA THR A 85 -18.76 -41.14 38.03
C THR A 85 -17.91 -41.78 39.15
N GLU A 86 -17.08 -41.00 39.84
CA GLU A 86 -16.29 -41.44 41.00
C GLU A 86 -17.12 -41.67 42.28
N THR A 87 -18.25 -40.98 42.44
CA THR A 87 -19.11 -41.12 43.64
C THR A 87 -19.86 -42.45 43.76
N ARG A 88 -19.71 -43.38 42.79
CA ARG A 88 -20.18 -44.78 42.94
C ARG A 88 -19.14 -45.71 43.58
N ALA A 89 -17.94 -45.22 43.90
CA ALA A 89 -16.90 -45.93 44.62
C ALA A 89 -16.43 -45.15 45.87
N ARG A 90 -17.15 -45.33 47.00
CA ARG A 90 -16.83 -44.95 48.40
C ARG A 90 -16.75 -43.45 48.78
N SER A 91 -16.96 -43.22 50.07
CA SER A 91 -17.47 -42.03 50.77
C SER A 91 -16.41 -40.95 51.14
N PRO A 92 -16.73 -39.91 51.95
CA PRO A 92 -16.73 -38.51 51.55
C PRO A 92 -15.54 -37.69 52.09
N HIS A 93 -14.93 -36.85 51.25
CA HIS A 93 -14.20 -35.68 51.72
C HIS A 93 -14.62 -34.44 50.91
N LEU A 94 -14.88 -33.39 51.66
CA LEU A 94 -15.41 -32.10 51.25
C LEU A 94 -14.36 -31.23 50.52
N PHE A 95 -14.90 -30.34 49.68
CA PHE A 95 -14.34 -29.08 49.17
C PHE A 95 -13.25 -29.12 48.07
N GLY A 96 -13.62 -28.49 46.95
CA GLY A 96 -12.69 -27.87 46.02
C GLY A 96 -13.04 -28.18 44.58
N VAL A 97 -13.74 -27.26 43.88
CA VAL A 97 -13.46 -27.08 42.45
C VAL A 97 -11.95 -26.87 42.40
N SER A 98 -11.21 -27.84 41.87
CA SER A 98 -9.78 -27.94 42.10
C SER A 98 -9.11 -26.64 41.65
N ALA A 99 -8.35 -26.02 42.55
CA ALA A 99 -7.61 -24.77 42.29
C ALA A 99 -6.73 -24.85 41.03
N THR A 100 -6.44 -26.07 40.57
CA THR A 100 -5.81 -26.39 39.30
C THR A 100 -6.62 -25.98 38.06
N ALA A 101 -7.95 -26.13 38.05
CA ALA A 101 -8.79 -25.77 36.91
C ALA A 101 -8.92 -24.24 36.76
N LEU A 102 -9.02 -23.53 37.88
CA LEU A 102 -8.97 -22.07 37.93
C LEU A 102 -7.57 -21.54 37.57
N GLY A 103 -6.51 -22.22 38.00
CA GLY A 103 -5.13 -21.87 37.67
C GLY A 103 -4.82 -22.02 36.18
N VAL A 104 -5.24 -23.13 35.56
CA VAL A 104 -5.03 -23.36 34.11
C VAL A 104 -5.81 -22.36 33.27
N ALA A 105 -7.04 -22.03 33.65
CA ALA A 105 -7.83 -21.01 32.96
C ALA A 105 -7.22 -19.60 33.08
N ALA A 106 -6.75 -19.22 34.28
CA ALA A 106 -6.07 -17.94 34.49
C ALA A 106 -4.76 -17.85 33.69
N VAL A 107 -3.97 -18.93 33.64
CA VAL A 107 -2.74 -18.98 32.85
C VAL A 107 -3.04 -18.90 31.35
N ALA A 108 -4.08 -19.59 30.85
CA ALA A 108 -4.48 -19.49 29.45
C ALA A 108 -4.92 -18.08 29.05
N VAL A 109 -5.64 -17.37 29.93
CA VAL A 109 -6.03 -15.96 29.73
C VAL A 109 -4.82 -15.04 29.73
N ILE A 110 -3.89 -15.22 30.68
CA ILE A 110 -2.65 -14.42 30.73
C ILE A 110 -1.79 -14.68 29.49
N VAL A 111 -1.62 -15.94 29.09
CA VAL A 111 -0.87 -16.29 27.88
C VAL A 111 -1.55 -15.75 26.63
N ALA A 112 -2.88 -15.77 26.53
CA ALA A 112 -3.59 -15.14 25.42
C ALA A 112 -3.34 -13.62 25.41
N ILE A 113 -3.56 -12.91 26.52
CA ILE A 113 -3.37 -11.45 26.58
C ILE A 113 -1.93 -11.04 26.26
N VAL A 114 -0.94 -11.81 26.72
CA VAL A 114 0.48 -11.51 26.50
C VAL A 114 0.96 -11.98 25.12
N ALA A 115 0.56 -13.17 24.66
CA ALA A 115 1.05 -13.72 23.39
C ALA A 115 0.36 -13.11 22.16
N THR A 116 -0.90 -12.66 22.27
CA THR A 116 -1.64 -12.09 21.11
C THR A 116 -0.96 -10.86 20.49
N PRO A 117 -0.46 -9.86 21.25
CA PRO A 117 0.30 -8.75 20.66
C PRO A 117 1.70 -9.14 20.16
N LEU A 118 2.22 -10.30 20.58
CA LEU A 118 3.50 -10.87 20.13
C LEU A 118 3.37 -11.78 18.90
N LEU A 119 2.14 -12.15 18.53
CA LEU A 119 1.89 -12.88 17.30
C LEU A 119 1.97 -11.91 16.11
N PRO A 120 2.65 -12.28 15.01
CA PRO A 120 2.72 -11.44 13.83
C PRO A 120 1.30 -11.17 13.32
N GLN A 121 0.94 -9.90 13.24
CA GLN A 121 -0.33 -9.44 12.67
C GLN A 121 -0.43 -10.00 11.23
N PRO A 122 -1.51 -10.71 10.87
CA PRO A 122 -1.67 -11.20 9.51
C PRO A 122 -1.92 -10.02 8.57
N GLY A 123 -0.87 -9.51 7.95
CA GLY A 123 -1.00 -8.71 6.74
C GLY A 123 -1.67 -9.54 5.65
N LEU A 124 -2.52 -8.92 4.83
CA LEU A 124 -3.10 -9.54 3.64
C LEU A 124 -1.98 -9.97 2.68
N ARG A 125 -1.47 -11.19 2.86
CA ARG A 125 -0.65 -11.85 1.85
C ARG A 125 -1.60 -12.29 0.75
N PHE A 126 -1.56 -11.57 -0.38
CA PHE A 126 -2.09 -12.09 -1.62
C PHE A 126 -1.47 -13.47 -1.82
N ALA A 127 -2.30 -14.48 -2.00
CA ALA A 127 -1.84 -15.85 -2.19
C ALA A 127 -1.04 -15.89 -3.50
N THR A 128 0.27 -15.68 -3.43
CA THR A 128 1.18 -16.11 -4.46
C THR A 128 1.16 -17.63 -4.40
N GLY A 129 0.48 -18.23 -5.38
CA GLY A 129 0.57 -19.66 -5.65
C GLY A 129 1.97 -19.97 -6.15
N GLY A 130 2.95 -19.94 -5.25
CA GLY A 130 4.37 -20.11 -5.56
C GLY A 130 5.10 -20.66 -4.35
N THR A 131 5.40 -21.95 -4.39
CA THR A 131 6.31 -22.61 -3.47
C THR A 131 7.69 -21.92 -3.49
N GLY A 132 8.04 -21.19 -2.44
CA GLY A 132 9.43 -20.94 -2.03
C GLY A 132 10.35 -20.15 -2.99
N GLY A 133 9.82 -19.20 -3.77
CA GLY A 133 10.65 -18.34 -4.62
C GLY A 133 11.21 -17.11 -3.88
N VAL A 134 12.51 -16.86 -4.00
CA VAL A 134 13.18 -15.61 -3.59
C VAL A 134 12.91 -14.56 -4.67
N GLY A 135 11.86 -13.75 -4.52
CA GLY A 135 11.53 -12.65 -5.45
C GLY A 135 11.05 -11.43 -4.67
N THR A 136 11.27 -10.23 -5.21
CA THR A 136 10.82 -8.98 -4.59
C THR A 136 9.34 -8.78 -4.87
N THR A 137 8.53 -8.53 -3.84
CA THR A 137 7.08 -8.27 -3.97
C THR A 137 6.79 -6.77 -3.85
N ILE A 138 5.68 -6.30 -4.41
CA ILE A 138 5.16 -4.95 -4.14
C ILE A 138 4.08 -5.08 -3.05
N ASN A 139 4.30 -4.50 -1.88
CA ASN A 139 3.26 -4.43 -0.84
C ASN A 139 2.47 -3.11 -0.97
N PRO A 140 1.18 -3.16 -1.34
CA PRO A 140 0.39 -1.96 -1.60
C PRO A 140 -0.13 -1.29 -0.31
N ASN A 141 0.12 -1.86 0.88
CA ASN A 141 -0.31 -1.28 2.16
C ASN A 141 0.64 -0.20 2.71
N LEU A 142 1.52 0.37 1.86
CA LEU A 142 2.49 1.42 2.23
C LEU A 142 3.48 1.06 3.33
N GLU A 143 3.64 -0.23 3.64
CA GLU A 143 4.77 -0.79 4.42
C GLU A 143 6.06 -0.85 3.57
N LEU A 144 6.25 0.11 2.67
CA LEU A 144 7.36 0.14 1.71
C LEU A 144 8.72 0.17 2.39
N GLY A 145 8.77 0.67 3.64
CA GLY A 145 9.99 0.65 4.45
C GLY A 145 10.56 -0.75 4.62
N ASN A 146 9.72 -1.78 4.76
CA ASN A 146 10.18 -3.16 4.93
C ASN A 146 10.81 -3.73 3.65
N ASP A 147 10.27 -3.35 2.49
CA ASP A 147 10.79 -3.76 1.18
C ASP A 147 12.09 -3.00 0.83
N LEU A 148 12.20 -1.73 1.24
CA LEU A 148 13.39 -0.90 1.02
C LEU A 148 14.55 -1.19 1.97
N ARG A 149 14.28 -1.70 3.18
CA ARG A 149 15.29 -2.08 4.18
C ARG A 149 15.88 -3.47 3.94
N GLN A 150 15.65 -4.08 2.77
CA GLN A 150 16.22 -5.38 2.46
C GLN A 150 17.77 -5.32 2.42
N PRO A 151 18.47 -6.29 3.02
CA PRO A 151 19.92 -6.24 3.19
C PRO A 151 20.72 -6.40 1.89
N ARG A 152 20.07 -6.75 0.77
CA ARG A 152 20.71 -6.90 -0.54
C ARG A 152 19.85 -6.29 -1.63
N GLU A 153 20.41 -5.31 -2.31
CA GLU A 153 19.86 -4.75 -3.55
C GLU A 153 19.94 -5.79 -4.68
N VAL A 154 18.85 -5.92 -5.44
CA VAL A 154 18.75 -6.85 -6.57
C VAL A 154 18.11 -6.15 -7.76
N ASP A 155 18.55 -6.49 -8.97
CA ASP A 155 17.92 -6.02 -10.20
C ASP A 155 16.55 -6.69 -10.38
N VAL A 156 15.51 -5.88 -10.53
CA VAL A 156 14.11 -6.33 -10.59
C VAL A 156 13.52 -6.20 -11.98
N LEU A 157 13.95 -5.18 -12.75
CA LEU A 157 13.48 -4.92 -14.11
C LEU A 157 14.63 -4.42 -14.98
N THR A 158 14.57 -4.77 -16.25
CA THR A 158 15.33 -4.12 -17.33
C THR A 158 14.36 -3.38 -18.23
N VAL A 159 14.58 -2.08 -18.43
CA VAL A 159 13.65 -1.18 -19.11
C VAL A 159 14.33 -0.56 -20.31
N ARG A 160 13.72 -0.65 -21.49
CA ARG A 160 14.20 0.03 -22.70
C ARG A 160 13.11 0.93 -23.24
N THR A 161 13.41 2.20 -23.51
CA THR A 161 12.40 3.17 -23.95
C THR A 161 12.87 4.05 -25.09
N THR A 162 11.92 4.46 -25.95
CA THR A 162 12.12 5.49 -26.97
C THR A 162 11.94 6.91 -26.43
N ALA A 163 11.47 7.05 -25.18
CA ALA A 163 11.38 8.34 -24.51
C ALA A 163 12.80 8.94 -24.27
N PRO A 164 12.92 10.28 -24.19
CA PRO A 164 14.22 10.92 -23.93
C PRO A 164 14.87 10.48 -22.61
N THR A 165 14.06 10.09 -21.62
CA THR A 165 14.47 9.55 -20.33
C THR A 165 13.52 8.42 -19.93
N ALA A 166 14.01 7.44 -19.15
CA ALA A 166 13.14 6.42 -18.58
C ALA A 166 11.98 7.06 -17.79
N PRO A 167 10.74 6.59 -18.02
CA PRO A 167 9.59 7.04 -17.24
C PRO A 167 9.58 6.38 -15.86
N TYR A 168 8.83 6.97 -14.94
CA TYR A 168 8.40 6.28 -13.73
C TYR A 168 7.48 5.12 -14.14
N LEU A 169 7.68 3.94 -13.54
CA LEU A 169 6.84 2.77 -13.80
C LEU A 169 5.85 2.59 -12.65
N ARG A 170 4.60 3.00 -12.86
CA ARG A 170 3.52 2.82 -11.88
C ARG A 170 3.09 1.36 -11.81
N ALA A 171 2.86 0.85 -10.60
CA ALA A 171 2.28 -0.47 -10.39
C ALA A 171 0.85 -0.36 -9.83
N VAL A 172 0.67 0.46 -8.79
CA VAL A 172 -0.62 0.61 -8.09
C VAL A 172 -0.86 2.05 -7.67
N THR A 173 -2.12 2.49 -7.67
CA THR A 173 -2.53 3.76 -7.08
C THR A 173 -3.37 3.57 -5.84
N LEU A 174 -3.30 4.57 -4.96
CA LEU A 174 -4.00 4.65 -3.71
C LEU A 174 -4.71 6.00 -3.63
N SER A 175 -6.01 5.98 -3.89
CA SER A 175 -6.85 7.17 -4.00
C SER A 175 -7.76 7.36 -2.79
N THR A 176 -8.16 6.28 -2.12
CA THR A 176 -9.06 6.36 -0.95
C THR A 176 -8.22 6.52 0.31
N PHE A 177 -8.58 7.48 1.16
CA PHE A 177 -7.89 7.77 2.41
C PHE A 177 -8.91 8.03 3.52
N ASP A 178 -8.82 7.28 4.62
CA ASP A 178 -9.74 7.39 5.77
C ASP A 178 -9.16 8.19 6.95
N GLY A 179 -7.96 8.76 6.78
CA GLY A 179 -7.22 9.45 7.85
C GLY A 179 -6.10 8.60 8.45
N THR A 180 -6.23 7.27 8.38
CA THR A 180 -5.25 6.34 8.97
C THR A 180 -4.48 5.61 7.89
N VAL A 181 -5.17 5.17 6.83
CA VAL A 181 -4.61 4.29 5.80
C VAL A 181 -5.03 4.78 4.42
N TRP A 182 -4.07 4.80 3.50
CA TRP A 182 -4.34 4.91 2.08
C TRP A 182 -4.62 3.53 1.51
N GLN A 183 -5.71 3.41 0.77
CA GLN A 183 -6.20 2.13 0.28
C GLN A 183 -5.90 2.00 -1.22
N PRO A 184 -5.42 0.82 -1.66
CA PRO A 184 -5.24 0.54 -3.07
C PRO A 184 -6.56 0.65 -3.84
N ASP A 185 -6.50 1.25 -5.02
CA ASP A 185 -7.66 1.41 -5.86
C ASP A 185 -8.20 0.07 -6.32
N SER A 186 -9.52 -0.10 -6.22
CA SER A 186 -10.25 -1.22 -6.79
C SER A 186 -11.35 -0.70 -7.71
N SER A 187 -11.27 -1.02 -8.99
CA SER A 187 -12.31 -0.69 -9.97
C SER A 187 -12.65 -1.91 -10.83
N ASP A 188 -13.66 -1.75 -11.69
CA ASP A 188 -13.93 -2.70 -12.76
C ASP A 188 -12.67 -2.94 -13.61
N THR A 189 -12.56 -4.17 -14.10
CA THR A 189 -11.42 -4.64 -14.87
C THR A 189 -11.85 -5.12 -16.24
N VAL A 190 -11.04 -4.86 -17.26
CA VAL A 190 -11.17 -5.40 -18.61
C VAL A 190 -9.99 -6.32 -18.93
N PRO A 191 -10.16 -7.39 -19.72
CA PRO A 191 -9.02 -8.17 -20.20
C PRO A 191 -8.03 -7.31 -20.99
N VAL A 192 -6.73 -7.51 -20.76
CA VAL A 192 -5.70 -6.91 -21.63
C VAL A 192 -5.72 -7.66 -22.96
N PRO A 193 -6.04 -7.01 -24.09
CA PRO A 193 -6.06 -7.67 -25.38
C PRO A 193 -4.64 -8.01 -25.86
N THR A 194 -4.50 -9.03 -26.70
CA THR A 194 -3.21 -9.36 -27.33
C THR A 194 -2.75 -8.26 -28.29
N ASP A 195 -3.71 -7.64 -28.98
CA ASP A 195 -3.50 -6.59 -29.97
C ASP A 195 -4.49 -5.45 -29.72
N GLY A 196 -3.99 -4.21 -29.73
CA GLY A 196 -4.78 -3.01 -29.58
C GLY A 196 -4.76 -2.39 -28.17
N PRO A 197 -5.54 -1.32 -27.95
CA PRO A 197 -5.54 -0.58 -26.70
C PRO A 197 -6.30 -1.34 -25.60
N VAL A 198 -5.70 -1.41 -24.42
CA VAL A 198 -6.39 -1.79 -23.17
C VAL A 198 -7.07 -0.59 -22.54
N PHE A 199 -6.50 0.60 -22.74
CA PHE A 199 -6.99 1.85 -22.18
C PHE A 199 -7.30 2.85 -23.30
N ASP A 200 -8.38 3.60 -23.13
CA ASP A 200 -8.71 4.68 -24.05
C ASP A 200 -7.58 5.71 -24.12
N ALA A 201 -7.50 6.44 -25.24
CA ALA A 201 -6.59 7.58 -25.34
C ALA A 201 -6.89 8.57 -24.20
N PRO A 202 -5.87 9.23 -23.62
CA PRO A 202 -6.11 10.21 -22.59
C PRO A 202 -6.97 11.35 -23.15
N ALA A 203 -8.01 11.73 -22.39
CA ALA A 203 -8.87 12.86 -22.74
C ALA A 203 -8.11 14.17 -22.47
N VAL A 204 -7.49 14.69 -23.51
CA VAL A 204 -6.61 15.87 -23.45
C VAL A 204 -7.13 16.93 -24.41
N ASP A 205 -7.02 18.19 -24.01
CA ASP A 205 -7.44 19.31 -24.85
C ASP A 205 -6.59 19.41 -26.11
N GLY A 206 -7.22 19.80 -27.23
CA GLY A 206 -6.58 19.77 -28.55
C GLY A 206 -5.41 20.75 -28.74
N ASP A 207 -5.18 21.66 -27.80
CA ASP A 207 -4.01 22.56 -27.79
C ASP A 207 -2.78 21.93 -27.12
N ILE A 208 -2.92 20.79 -26.43
CA ILE A 208 -1.81 20.09 -25.78
C ILE A 208 -1.22 19.04 -26.73
N THR A 209 0.10 19.08 -26.91
CA THR A 209 0.81 18.07 -27.71
C THR A 209 0.86 16.73 -26.97
N LEU A 210 0.59 15.64 -27.70
CA LEU A 210 0.83 14.26 -27.24
C LEU A 210 2.15 13.74 -27.80
N ALA A 211 2.94 13.08 -26.96
CA ALA A 211 4.15 12.37 -27.35
C ALA A 211 3.95 10.87 -27.22
N ASP A 212 4.23 10.13 -28.29
CA ASP A 212 4.09 8.68 -28.31
C ASP A 212 5.44 8.03 -28.00
N TRP A 213 5.48 7.25 -26.91
CA TRP A 213 6.67 6.52 -26.50
C TRP A 213 6.35 5.05 -26.31
N THR A 214 7.34 4.23 -26.66
CA THR A 214 7.29 2.78 -26.50
C THR A 214 8.31 2.39 -25.44
N THR A 215 7.88 1.59 -24.47
CA THR A 215 8.72 1.08 -23.40
C THR A 215 8.61 -0.44 -23.35
N THR A 216 9.72 -1.13 -23.59
CA THR A 216 9.86 -2.56 -23.34
C THR A 216 10.31 -2.77 -21.90
N VAL A 217 9.64 -3.67 -21.17
CA VAL A 217 10.03 -4.05 -19.81
C VAL A 217 10.25 -5.55 -19.76
N THR A 218 11.43 -5.93 -19.30
CA THR A 218 11.81 -7.31 -18.96
C THR A 218 11.78 -7.45 -17.45
N VAL A 219 11.07 -8.45 -16.95
CA VAL A 219 11.00 -8.73 -15.51
C VAL A 219 12.10 -9.72 -15.12
N ASP A 220 13.00 -9.29 -14.25
CA ASP A 220 14.13 -10.11 -13.79
C ASP A 220 13.78 -10.85 -12.49
N GLN A 221 13.48 -10.13 -11.41
CA GLN A 221 13.23 -10.71 -10.07
C GLN A 221 11.94 -10.22 -9.39
N LEU A 222 11.12 -9.42 -10.09
CA LEU A 222 9.84 -8.94 -9.56
C LEU A 222 8.79 -10.05 -9.55
N ASP A 223 8.26 -10.36 -8.36
CA ASP A 223 7.11 -11.23 -8.14
C ASP A 223 5.94 -10.41 -7.60
N SER A 224 5.14 -9.84 -8.50
CA SER A 224 4.03 -8.96 -8.15
C SER A 224 2.77 -9.36 -8.94
N PRO A 225 1.56 -9.22 -8.37
CA PRO A 225 0.34 -9.30 -9.15
C PRO A 225 0.08 -8.00 -9.94
N TRP A 226 0.73 -6.89 -9.60
CA TRP A 226 0.66 -5.61 -10.32
C TRP A 226 1.82 -5.49 -11.32
N LEU A 227 1.50 -5.19 -12.57
CA LEU A 227 2.45 -4.98 -13.65
C LEU A 227 2.91 -3.51 -13.66
N PRO A 228 4.21 -3.22 -13.54
CA PRO A 228 4.73 -1.86 -13.70
C PRO A 228 4.55 -1.35 -15.14
N VAL A 229 3.94 -0.18 -15.32
CA VAL A 229 3.72 0.42 -16.64
C VAL A 229 4.03 1.92 -16.60
N PRO A 230 4.50 2.55 -17.70
CA PRO A 230 4.54 4.00 -17.80
C PRO A 230 3.12 4.61 -17.82
N TYR A 231 3.01 5.89 -17.46
CA TYR A 231 1.74 6.62 -17.52
C TYR A 231 1.75 7.72 -18.60
N PRO A 232 0.65 7.92 -19.36
CA PRO A 232 -0.54 7.08 -19.44
C PRO A 232 -0.35 5.96 -20.48
N ALA A 233 -0.26 4.71 -20.02
CA ALA A 233 -0.27 3.54 -20.91
C ALA A 233 -1.57 3.52 -21.75
N SER A 234 -1.46 3.10 -23.01
CA SER A 234 -2.58 2.88 -23.93
C SER A 234 -2.67 1.42 -24.37
N THR A 235 -1.57 0.84 -24.84
CA THR A 235 -1.45 -0.57 -25.19
C THR A 235 -0.48 -1.29 -24.26
N VAL A 236 -0.74 -2.56 -23.99
CA VAL A 236 0.20 -3.47 -23.30
C VAL A 236 0.16 -4.81 -24.03
N SER A 237 1.28 -5.22 -24.60
CA SER A 237 1.38 -6.42 -25.44
C SER A 237 2.57 -7.30 -25.05
N GLY A 238 2.56 -8.57 -25.45
CA GLY A 238 3.62 -9.54 -25.14
C GLY A 238 3.48 -10.26 -23.79
N LEU A 239 2.41 -9.96 -23.04
CA LEU A 239 2.12 -10.63 -21.78
C LEU A 239 1.73 -12.10 -21.97
N THR A 240 2.19 -12.95 -21.06
CA THR A 240 1.77 -14.36 -20.95
C THR A 240 0.81 -14.53 -19.77
N GLY A 241 -0.30 -15.22 -19.99
CA GLY A 241 -1.33 -15.49 -18.98
C GLY A 241 -2.43 -14.44 -18.92
N ASP A 242 -3.32 -14.57 -17.94
CA ASP A 242 -4.50 -13.72 -17.81
C ASP A 242 -4.16 -12.42 -17.06
N TRP A 243 -4.15 -11.32 -17.82
CA TRP A 243 -3.94 -9.97 -17.33
C TRP A 243 -5.17 -9.08 -17.55
N LEU A 244 -5.34 -8.15 -16.64
CA LEU A 244 -6.51 -7.29 -16.55
C LEU A 244 -6.07 -5.84 -16.40
N GLY A 245 -6.64 -4.94 -17.18
CA GLY A 245 -6.50 -3.51 -17.02
C GLY A 245 -7.65 -2.94 -16.18
N MET A 246 -7.35 -1.97 -15.32
CA MET A 246 -8.31 -1.11 -14.63
C MET A 246 -8.43 0.21 -15.39
N PRO A 247 -9.47 0.44 -16.21
CA PRO A 247 -9.52 1.60 -17.11
C PRO A 247 -9.48 2.95 -16.41
N GLN A 248 -10.02 3.05 -15.19
CA GLN A 248 -10.13 4.30 -14.46
C GLN A 248 -8.78 4.87 -13.99
N ASN A 249 -7.85 3.99 -13.61
CA ASN A 249 -6.54 4.40 -13.09
C ASN A 249 -5.36 3.92 -13.95
N ARG A 250 -5.60 3.11 -14.98
CA ARG A 250 -4.59 2.51 -15.87
C ARG A 250 -3.61 1.56 -15.16
N THR A 251 -4.06 0.92 -14.09
CA THR A 251 -3.30 -0.16 -13.44
C THR A 251 -3.54 -1.48 -14.18
N VAL A 252 -2.49 -2.29 -14.34
CA VAL A 252 -2.56 -3.62 -14.94
C VAL A 252 -2.24 -4.66 -13.87
N VAL A 253 -3.09 -5.69 -13.75
CA VAL A 253 -3.04 -6.67 -12.66
C VAL A 253 -3.35 -8.07 -13.16
N THR A 254 -2.88 -9.09 -12.45
CA THR A 254 -3.30 -10.49 -12.61
C THR A 254 -3.92 -11.03 -11.32
N ARG A 255 -4.89 -11.95 -11.43
CA ARG A 255 -5.57 -12.57 -10.27
C ARG A 255 -4.97 -13.90 -9.82
N ALA A 256 -4.29 -14.60 -10.73
CA ALA A 256 -3.84 -15.98 -10.52
C ALA A 256 -2.40 -16.22 -10.99
N GLY A 257 -1.67 -15.16 -11.36
CA GLY A 257 -0.29 -15.20 -11.81
C GLY A 257 0.61 -14.20 -11.10
N SER A 258 1.74 -13.89 -11.72
CA SER A 258 2.66 -12.85 -11.27
C SER A 258 3.40 -12.24 -12.47
N THR A 259 4.14 -11.17 -12.23
CA THR A 259 5.07 -10.54 -13.18
C THR A 259 6.27 -11.40 -13.56
N ARG A 260 6.54 -12.53 -12.87
CA ARG A 260 7.72 -13.35 -13.15
C ARG A 260 7.78 -13.78 -14.61
N ASP A 261 9.00 -13.77 -15.16
CA ASP A 261 9.33 -14.21 -16.52
C ASP A 261 8.59 -13.44 -17.64
N GLN A 262 7.99 -12.28 -17.32
CA GLN A 262 7.30 -11.45 -18.31
C GLN A 262 8.27 -10.58 -19.09
N VAL A 263 8.05 -10.49 -20.40
CA VAL A 263 8.65 -9.49 -21.29
C VAL A 263 7.53 -8.86 -22.08
N TYR A 264 7.31 -7.56 -21.89
CA TYR A 264 6.16 -6.88 -22.47
C TYR A 264 6.54 -5.50 -23.00
N GLU A 265 5.72 -5.02 -23.93
CA GLU A 265 5.84 -3.70 -24.51
C GLU A 265 4.62 -2.87 -24.14
N VAL A 266 4.85 -1.62 -23.74
CA VAL A 266 3.84 -0.64 -23.40
C VAL A 266 3.99 0.58 -24.30
N GLN A 267 2.91 0.98 -24.96
CA GLN A 267 2.83 2.28 -25.60
C GLN A 267 2.16 3.27 -24.66
N ALA A 268 2.68 4.49 -24.59
CA ALA A 268 2.12 5.58 -23.80
C ALA A 268 1.96 6.83 -24.67
N ASN A 269 0.78 7.47 -24.59
CA ASN A 269 0.48 8.73 -25.27
C ASN A 269 0.57 9.88 -24.25
N VAL A 270 1.77 10.42 -24.03
CA VAL A 270 2.05 11.30 -22.90
C VAL A 270 1.72 12.76 -23.24
N PRO A 271 0.86 13.44 -22.45
CA PRO A 271 0.60 14.88 -22.60
C PRO A 271 1.83 15.73 -22.29
N ARG A 272 2.13 16.71 -23.14
CA ARG A 272 3.28 17.62 -23.02
C ARG A 272 2.83 19.09 -23.01
N PRO A 273 2.11 19.55 -21.96
CA PRO A 273 1.70 20.94 -21.85
C PRO A 273 2.91 21.87 -21.67
N THR A 274 2.81 23.11 -22.15
CA THR A 274 3.73 24.18 -21.74
C THR A 274 3.40 24.66 -20.33
N LEU A 275 4.31 25.44 -19.74
CA LEU A 275 4.11 26.08 -18.44
C LEU A 275 2.86 26.97 -18.41
N GLU A 276 2.60 27.70 -19.49
CA GLU A 276 1.42 28.56 -19.61
C GLU A 276 0.14 27.72 -19.66
N GLN A 277 0.17 26.60 -20.40
CA GLN A 277 -0.98 25.72 -20.55
C GLN A 277 -1.36 25.06 -19.23
N ILE A 278 -0.40 24.47 -18.50
CA ILE A 278 -0.69 23.81 -17.21
C ILE A 278 -1.17 24.81 -16.15
N ARG A 279 -0.61 26.03 -16.10
CA ARG A 279 -1.04 27.09 -15.18
C ARG A 279 -2.44 27.62 -15.45
N ALA A 280 -2.90 27.51 -16.69
CA ALA A 280 -4.24 27.90 -17.08
C ALA A 280 -5.31 26.84 -16.74
N ARG A 281 -4.92 25.63 -16.30
CA ARG A 281 -5.87 24.56 -15.99
C ARG A 281 -6.30 24.54 -14.53
N SER A 282 -7.56 24.18 -14.33
CA SER A 282 -8.09 23.83 -13.01
C SER A 282 -7.62 22.43 -12.62
N THR A 283 -7.56 22.16 -11.31
CA THR A 283 -7.38 20.79 -10.80
C THR A 283 -8.74 20.15 -10.54
N GLY A 284 -8.87 18.85 -10.83
CA GLY A 284 -10.15 18.12 -10.70
C GLY A 284 -11.05 18.25 -11.92
N GLY A 285 -12.35 18.46 -11.70
CA GLY A 285 -13.36 18.56 -12.75
C GLY A 285 -14.24 17.32 -12.89
N SER A 286 -15.11 17.28 -13.91
CA SER A 286 -16.12 16.23 -14.09
C SER A 286 -15.55 14.82 -14.34
N GLY A 287 -14.26 14.71 -14.65
CA GLY A 287 -13.56 13.45 -14.84
C GLY A 287 -12.96 12.84 -13.55
N VAL A 288 -13.16 13.47 -12.40
CA VAL A 288 -12.51 13.11 -11.13
C VAL A 288 -13.54 13.03 -10.02
N ASP A 289 -13.52 11.93 -9.25
CA ASP A 289 -14.39 11.75 -8.10
C ASP A 289 -14.07 12.78 -7.00
N ALA A 290 -15.11 13.39 -6.40
CA ALA A 290 -14.95 14.35 -5.30
C ALA A 290 -14.27 13.74 -4.06
N SER A 291 -14.31 12.41 -3.90
CA SER A 291 -13.58 11.69 -2.85
C SER A 291 -12.06 11.86 -2.94
N LEU A 292 -11.51 12.21 -4.11
CA LEU A 292 -10.07 12.42 -4.32
C LEU A 292 -9.52 13.70 -3.68
N SER A 293 -10.39 14.61 -3.25
CA SER A 293 -10.02 15.76 -2.40
C SER A 293 -10.54 15.63 -0.96
N ALA A 294 -11.24 14.54 -0.63
CA ALA A 294 -11.82 14.35 0.68
C ALA A 294 -10.77 13.97 1.74
N LEU A 295 -10.98 14.50 2.94
CA LEU A 295 -10.27 14.18 4.17
C LEU A 295 -11.31 14.03 5.30
N PRO A 296 -11.02 13.25 6.35
CA PRO A 296 -11.88 13.19 7.53
C PRO A 296 -11.90 14.55 8.26
N ALA A 297 -12.81 14.73 9.21
CA ALA A 297 -13.01 16.02 9.86
C ALA A 297 -11.90 16.40 10.86
N ASP A 298 -11.11 15.43 11.32
CA ASP A 298 -10.13 15.51 12.40
C ASP A 298 -8.68 15.62 11.91
N VAL A 299 -8.46 16.22 10.74
CA VAL A 299 -7.11 16.50 10.23
C VAL A 299 -6.33 17.39 11.21
N PRO A 300 -5.13 16.97 11.66
CA PRO A 300 -4.26 17.81 12.49
C PRO A 300 -4.00 19.17 11.84
N ALA A 301 -4.24 20.25 12.59
CA ALA A 301 -4.18 21.63 12.07
C ALA A 301 -2.84 21.97 11.41
N VAL A 302 -1.73 21.43 11.94
CA VAL A 302 -0.37 21.63 11.41
C VAL A 302 -0.28 21.32 9.92
N ILE A 303 -1.03 20.34 9.41
CA ILE A 303 -0.98 19.93 8.01
C ILE A 303 -1.56 21.03 7.12
N GLY A 304 -2.79 21.48 7.42
CA GLY A 304 -3.48 22.51 6.65
C GLY A 304 -2.89 23.91 6.84
N ASP A 305 -2.42 24.24 8.05
CA ASP A 305 -1.72 25.50 8.32
C ASP A 305 -0.41 25.60 7.53
N THR A 306 0.41 24.54 7.57
CA THR A 306 1.67 24.48 6.82
C THR A 306 1.41 24.54 5.31
N ALA A 307 0.39 23.85 4.80
CA ALA A 307 0.03 23.89 3.38
C ALA A 307 -0.32 25.31 2.92
N ARG A 308 -1.12 26.05 3.70
CA ARG A 308 -1.45 27.45 3.40
C ARG A 308 -0.24 28.38 3.51
N GLU A 309 0.63 28.17 4.48
CA GLU A 309 1.85 28.96 4.65
C GLU A 309 2.80 28.79 3.46
N VAL A 310 3.13 27.55 3.11
CA VAL A 310 4.04 27.22 2.01
C VAL A 310 3.52 27.72 0.66
N THR A 311 2.19 27.74 0.49
CA THR A 311 1.56 28.10 -0.79
C THR A 311 1.04 29.55 -0.86
N ALA A 312 1.27 30.37 0.16
CA ALA A 312 0.67 31.70 0.28
C ALA A 312 0.94 32.66 -0.90
N GLY A 313 2.06 32.49 -1.60
CA GLY A 313 2.44 33.31 -2.76
C GLY A 313 1.96 32.78 -4.12
N ALA A 314 1.44 31.56 -4.17
CA ALA A 314 1.05 30.91 -5.43
C ALA A 314 -0.26 31.48 -5.97
N GLN A 315 -0.36 31.58 -7.31
CA GLN A 315 -1.49 32.22 -7.98
C GLN A 315 -2.47 31.25 -8.62
N ASN A 316 -2.09 29.97 -8.74
CA ASN A 316 -2.87 28.90 -9.36
C ASN A 316 -2.51 27.54 -8.73
N PRO A 317 -3.33 26.50 -8.91
CA PRO A 317 -3.09 25.19 -8.30
C PRO A 317 -1.74 24.56 -8.68
N TYR A 318 -1.27 24.75 -9.91
CA TYR A 318 0.03 24.24 -10.33
C TYR A 318 1.17 24.88 -9.53
N ASP A 319 1.17 26.20 -9.38
CA ASP A 319 2.17 26.90 -8.58
C ASP A 319 2.08 26.54 -7.07
N GLN A 320 0.89 26.22 -6.55
CA GLN A 320 0.74 25.70 -5.18
C GLN A 320 1.44 24.35 -5.03
N LEU A 321 1.25 23.44 -5.98
CA LEU A 321 1.87 22.11 -5.97
C LEU A 321 3.39 22.17 -6.17
N ILE A 322 3.87 23.08 -7.02
CA ILE A 322 5.31 23.32 -7.17
C ILE A 322 5.90 23.89 -5.88
N ALA A 323 5.22 24.82 -5.20
CA ALA A 323 5.68 25.34 -3.91
C ALA A 323 5.80 24.23 -2.85
N LEU A 324 4.81 23.34 -2.75
CA LEU A 324 4.88 22.16 -1.87
C LEU A 324 6.04 21.24 -2.24
N GLN A 325 6.21 20.92 -3.53
CA GLN A 325 7.28 20.04 -4.02
C GLN A 325 8.65 20.62 -3.67
N SER A 326 8.88 21.91 -3.97
CA SER A 326 10.14 22.58 -3.67
C SER A 326 10.41 22.69 -2.17
N TRP A 327 9.38 22.88 -1.35
CA TRP A 327 9.51 22.95 0.10
C TRP A 327 9.99 21.63 0.70
N PHE A 328 9.40 20.51 0.31
CA PHE A 328 9.83 19.18 0.76
C PHE A 328 11.24 18.81 0.27
N ARG A 329 11.68 19.33 -0.87
CA ARG A 329 13.05 19.15 -1.39
C ARG A 329 14.06 20.13 -0.80
N GLY A 330 13.64 20.99 0.11
CA GLY A 330 14.52 21.92 0.81
C GLY A 330 15.48 21.21 1.77
N SER A 331 16.58 21.88 2.12
CA SER A 331 17.63 21.33 2.99
C SER A 331 17.19 20.98 4.43
N SER A 332 15.99 21.43 4.85
CA SER A 332 15.43 21.06 6.16
C SER A 332 14.87 19.63 6.20
N PHE A 333 14.66 19.00 5.05
CA PHE A 333 14.14 17.65 4.94
C PHE A 333 15.25 16.66 4.62
N ARG A 334 15.22 15.49 5.25
CA ARG A 334 16.21 14.42 5.04
C ARG A 334 15.53 13.11 4.64
N TYR A 335 16.04 12.45 3.62
CA TYR A 335 15.65 11.08 3.32
C TYR A 335 16.30 10.11 4.31
N SER A 336 15.52 9.24 4.95
CA SER A 336 16.01 8.23 5.90
C SER A 336 15.04 7.05 6.00
N LEU A 337 15.56 5.85 5.78
CA LEU A 337 14.82 4.59 5.94
C LEU A 337 14.69 4.16 7.42
N ASP A 338 15.51 4.72 8.30
CA ASP A 338 15.56 4.42 9.74
C ASP A 338 14.64 5.33 10.57
N ALA A 339 14.41 6.56 10.10
CA ALA A 339 13.75 7.63 10.86
C ALA A 339 12.21 7.57 11.06
N PRO A 340 11.42 6.62 10.55
CA PRO A 340 10.09 6.37 11.10
C PRO A 340 10.08 5.31 12.19
N VAL A 341 11.02 4.35 12.12
CA VAL A 341 11.08 3.19 13.05
C VAL A 341 11.61 3.62 14.41
N ASP A 342 12.68 4.43 14.44
CA ASP A 342 13.29 4.88 15.69
C ASP A 342 12.41 5.82 16.52
N ALA A 343 11.43 6.46 15.87
CA ALA A 343 10.52 7.44 16.48
C ALA A 343 9.06 6.95 16.57
N GLY A 344 8.77 5.71 16.14
CA GLY A 344 7.46 5.06 16.34
C GLY A 344 6.35 5.46 15.35
N PHE A 345 6.67 6.09 14.23
CA PHE A 345 5.71 6.47 13.19
C PHE A 345 6.03 5.80 11.84
N ASP A 346 5.96 4.48 11.74
CA ASP A 346 6.02 3.79 10.44
C ASP A 346 4.62 3.82 9.81
N GLY A 347 4.39 4.70 8.82
CA GLY A 347 3.09 4.77 8.16
C GLY A 347 2.85 6.00 7.29
N ALA A 348 1.62 6.10 6.80
CA ALA A 348 1.16 7.16 5.88
C ALA A 348 -0.09 7.89 6.37
N GLY A 349 -0.56 7.62 7.59
CA GLY A 349 -1.74 8.25 8.18
C GLY A 349 -1.50 9.69 8.63
N LEU A 350 -2.56 10.37 9.08
CA LEU A 350 -2.52 11.77 9.49
C LEU A 350 -1.55 12.05 10.64
N ASP A 351 -1.47 11.14 11.63
CA ASP A 351 -0.54 11.27 12.74
C ASP A 351 0.92 11.15 12.27
N ALA A 352 1.23 10.14 11.45
CA ALA A 352 2.55 9.97 10.85
C ALA A 352 2.94 11.15 9.94
N VAL A 353 1.97 11.74 9.21
CA VAL A 353 2.18 12.96 8.44
C VAL A 353 2.49 14.14 9.35
N ALA A 354 1.72 14.33 10.44
CA ALA A 354 1.94 15.41 11.38
C ALA A 354 3.32 15.31 12.06
N ASP A 355 3.73 14.11 12.45
CA ASP A 355 5.05 13.84 13.03
C ASP A 355 6.17 14.06 11.99
N PHE A 356 5.99 13.57 10.76
CA PHE A 356 6.95 13.81 9.67
C PHE A 356 7.16 15.30 9.38
N LEU A 357 6.11 16.14 9.43
CA LEU A 357 6.25 17.59 9.24
C LEU A 357 7.07 18.26 10.36
N GLN A 358 7.10 17.68 11.56
CA GLN A 358 7.91 18.16 12.68
C GLN A 358 9.35 17.63 12.61
N VAL A 359 9.50 16.31 12.42
CA VAL A 359 10.80 15.62 12.41
C VAL A 359 11.59 15.93 11.13
N LYS A 360 10.89 16.11 10.01
CA LYS A 360 11.43 16.38 8.67
C LYS A 360 12.44 15.34 8.20
N ALA A 361 12.31 14.11 8.69
CA ALA A 361 13.09 12.96 8.23
C ALA A 361 12.15 11.76 8.04
N GLY A 362 12.30 11.08 6.91
CA GLY A 362 11.47 9.93 6.55
C GLY A 362 11.84 9.42 5.17
N TYR A 363 11.07 8.46 4.65
CA TYR A 363 11.23 7.92 3.30
C TYR A 363 10.04 8.25 2.39
N CYS A 364 10.10 7.85 1.12
CA CYS A 364 9.21 8.31 0.04
C CYS A 364 7.71 8.28 0.37
N VAL A 365 7.23 7.30 1.13
CA VAL A 365 5.82 7.22 1.59
C VAL A 365 5.41 8.43 2.44
N HIS A 366 6.27 8.90 3.35
CA HIS A 366 5.99 10.06 4.19
C HIS A 366 5.89 11.32 3.35
N TYR A 367 6.83 11.51 2.41
CA TYR A 367 6.81 12.64 1.48
C TYR A 367 5.58 12.62 0.59
N ALA A 368 5.25 11.47 0.01
CA ALA A 368 4.10 11.33 -0.87
C ALA A 368 2.78 11.54 -0.14
N SER A 369 2.62 10.94 1.05
CA SER A 369 1.42 11.13 1.87
C SER A 369 1.28 12.57 2.36
N ALA A 370 2.34 13.16 2.92
CA ALA A 370 2.30 14.53 3.40
C ALA A 370 1.96 15.51 2.27
N PHE A 371 2.58 15.38 1.10
CA PHE A 371 2.24 16.18 -0.07
C PHE A 371 0.77 15.98 -0.48
N ALA A 372 0.32 14.73 -0.60
CA ALA A 372 -1.03 14.42 -1.03
C ALA A 372 -2.09 14.97 -0.07
N VAL A 373 -1.91 14.78 1.25
CA VAL A 373 -2.83 15.32 2.27
C VAL A 373 -2.79 16.84 2.29
N MET A 374 -1.61 17.47 2.25
CA MET A 374 -1.50 18.93 2.17
C MET A 374 -2.22 19.48 0.94
N ALA A 375 -2.07 18.86 -0.24
CA ALA A 375 -2.82 19.24 -1.44
C ALA A 375 -4.34 19.12 -1.22
N ARG A 376 -4.83 18.04 -0.60
CA ARG A 376 -6.26 17.89 -0.27
C ARG A 376 -6.78 18.94 0.70
N THR A 377 -5.97 19.39 1.68
CA THR A 377 -6.37 20.50 2.56
C THR A 377 -6.56 21.83 1.81
N LEU A 378 -5.95 21.97 0.63
CA LEU A 378 -6.12 23.11 -0.29
C LEU A 378 -7.27 22.88 -1.29
N GLY A 379 -8.00 21.76 -1.20
CA GLY A 379 -9.05 21.37 -2.13
C GLY A 379 -8.55 20.77 -3.44
N ILE A 380 -7.26 20.47 -3.55
CA ILE A 380 -6.66 19.89 -4.77
C ILE A 380 -6.77 18.36 -4.70
N PRO A 381 -7.41 17.70 -5.69
CA PRO A 381 -7.50 16.25 -5.72
C PRO A 381 -6.13 15.62 -5.91
N SER A 382 -5.83 14.61 -5.11
CA SER A 382 -4.54 13.93 -5.12
C SER A 382 -4.70 12.43 -4.89
N ARG A 383 -3.71 11.65 -5.32
CA ARG A 383 -3.57 10.23 -4.99
C ARG A 383 -2.10 9.89 -4.83
N ILE A 384 -1.81 8.76 -4.20
CA ILE A 384 -0.46 8.20 -4.15
C ILE A 384 -0.32 7.13 -5.23
N VAL A 385 0.85 7.04 -5.84
CA VAL A 385 1.26 5.96 -6.74
C VAL A 385 2.41 5.22 -6.08
N ILE A 386 2.41 3.90 -6.17
CA ILE A 386 3.56 3.04 -5.85
C ILE A 386 4.05 2.38 -7.14
N GLY A 387 5.35 2.36 -7.31
CA GLY A 387 6.00 1.81 -8.50
C GLY A 387 7.50 1.94 -8.42
N TYR A 388 8.18 2.08 -9.56
CA TYR A 388 9.62 2.22 -9.62
C TYR A 388 10.03 3.56 -10.23
N LEU A 389 11.03 4.18 -9.62
CA LEU A 389 11.80 5.25 -10.25
C LEU A 389 12.55 4.73 -11.48
N PRO A 390 12.94 5.64 -12.39
CA PRO A 390 13.92 5.33 -13.42
C PRO A 390 15.16 4.67 -12.81
N GLY A 391 15.59 3.56 -13.40
CA GLY A 391 16.81 2.87 -13.03
C GLY A 391 18.07 3.56 -13.56
N THR A 392 19.20 2.89 -13.45
CA THR A 392 20.49 3.40 -13.97
C THR A 392 20.59 3.16 -15.46
N ALA A 393 20.91 4.19 -16.24
CA ALA A 393 21.08 4.09 -17.68
C ALA A 393 22.33 3.27 -18.04
N SER A 394 22.20 2.39 -19.03
CA SER A 394 23.34 1.74 -19.67
C SER A 394 24.16 2.77 -20.44
N SER A 395 25.48 2.67 -20.33
CA SER A 395 26.43 3.56 -21.02
C SER A 395 26.54 3.30 -22.52
N ILE A 396 25.93 2.21 -23.03
CA ILE A 396 25.95 1.83 -24.43
C ILE A 396 24.52 1.91 -24.98
N PRO A 397 24.19 2.91 -25.82
CA PRO A 397 22.88 2.98 -26.48
C PRO A 397 22.64 1.73 -27.32
N GLN A 398 21.49 1.09 -27.12
CA GLN A 398 21.08 -0.07 -27.91
C GLN A 398 20.20 0.37 -29.10
N GLN A 399 20.04 -0.50 -30.10
CA GLN A 399 19.05 -0.27 -31.14
C GLN A 399 17.65 -0.24 -30.51
N GLY A 400 16.90 0.84 -30.74
CA GLY A 400 15.54 1.00 -30.22
C GLY A 400 15.40 1.78 -28.92
N GLY A 401 16.48 2.33 -28.35
CA GLY A 401 16.41 3.26 -27.22
C GLY A 401 17.49 3.04 -26.16
N THR A 402 17.45 3.86 -25.12
CA THR A 402 18.32 3.70 -23.94
C THR A 402 17.75 2.60 -23.05
N GLU A 403 18.63 1.71 -22.60
CA GLU A 403 18.31 0.66 -21.63
C GLU A 403 18.66 1.12 -20.21
N TYR A 404 17.84 0.71 -19.25
CA TYR A 404 17.96 1.06 -17.84
C TYR A 404 17.80 -0.20 -16.99
N THR A 405 18.66 -0.34 -15.99
CA THR A 405 18.54 -1.40 -14.97
C THR A 405 17.87 -0.82 -13.74
N VAL A 406 16.72 -1.37 -13.37
CA VAL A 406 15.94 -0.98 -12.19
C VAL A 406 16.18 -2.03 -11.12
N SER A 407 16.66 -1.60 -9.97
CA SER A 407 16.86 -2.41 -8.78
C SER A 407 15.70 -2.28 -7.79
N SER A 408 15.68 -3.15 -6.80
CA SER A 408 14.73 -3.15 -5.70
C SER A 408 14.76 -1.84 -4.90
N SER A 409 15.87 -1.09 -4.91
CA SER A 409 16.00 0.18 -4.17
C SER A 409 15.28 1.35 -4.87
N GLN A 410 14.95 1.22 -6.16
CA GLN A 410 14.15 2.21 -6.88
C GLN A 410 12.64 2.07 -6.64
N LEU A 411 12.20 1.12 -5.81
CA LEU A 411 10.80 1.05 -5.38
C LEU A 411 10.42 2.34 -4.65
N HIS A 412 9.34 2.99 -5.09
CA HIS A 412 9.08 4.37 -4.72
C HIS A 412 7.60 4.70 -4.67
N ALA A 413 7.28 5.72 -3.86
CA ALA A 413 5.95 6.29 -3.76
C ALA A 413 5.98 7.78 -4.12
N TRP A 414 5.06 8.22 -4.97
CA TRP A 414 4.93 9.62 -5.37
C TRP A 414 3.46 10.05 -5.46
N PRO A 415 3.16 11.34 -5.22
CA PRO A 415 1.83 11.88 -5.40
C PRO A 415 1.55 12.23 -6.87
N GLU A 416 0.28 12.10 -7.27
CA GLU A 416 -0.24 12.65 -8.53
C GLU A 416 -1.45 13.54 -8.25
N THR A 417 -1.63 14.59 -9.06
CA THR A 417 -2.86 15.42 -9.06
C THR A 417 -3.44 15.50 -10.46
N TYR A 418 -4.76 15.59 -10.56
CA TYR A 418 -5.44 15.65 -11.85
C TYR A 418 -5.66 17.10 -12.30
N PHE A 419 -5.25 17.41 -13.53
CA PHE A 419 -5.51 18.68 -14.20
C PHE A 419 -6.51 18.50 -15.34
N GLU A 420 -7.53 19.35 -15.38
CA GLU A 420 -8.55 19.34 -16.43
C GLU A 420 -7.93 19.55 -17.81
N GLY A 421 -8.30 18.69 -18.77
CA GLY A 421 -7.78 18.73 -20.14
C GLY A 421 -6.32 18.26 -20.29
N ILE A 422 -5.68 17.76 -19.23
CA ILE A 422 -4.29 17.24 -19.26
C ILE A 422 -4.23 15.83 -18.65
N GLY A 423 -4.95 15.57 -17.56
CA GLY A 423 -4.94 14.30 -16.84
C GLY A 423 -4.09 14.33 -15.57
N TRP A 424 -3.72 13.14 -15.08
CA TRP A 424 -2.86 13.00 -13.90
C TRP A 424 -1.42 13.45 -14.19
N VAL A 425 -0.93 14.35 -13.35
CA VAL A 425 0.43 14.87 -13.36
C VAL A 425 1.14 14.39 -12.09
N PRO A 426 2.28 13.69 -12.19
CA PRO A 426 3.07 13.32 -11.02
C PRO A 426 3.79 14.53 -10.44
N PHE A 427 4.07 14.49 -9.14
CA PHE A 427 4.99 15.40 -8.45
C PHE A 427 5.99 14.57 -7.64
N GLU A 428 7.20 15.08 -7.45
CA GLU A 428 8.26 14.36 -6.74
C GLU A 428 8.75 15.18 -5.53
N PRO A 429 8.07 15.06 -4.38
CA PRO A 429 8.44 15.77 -3.16
C PRO A 429 9.66 15.16 -2.46
N THR A 430 10.06 13.92 -2.79
CA THR A 430 11.10 13.22 -2.03
C THR A 430 12.46 13.89 -2.23
N ASN A 431 13.04 14.43 -1.16
CA ASN A 431 14.35 15.06 -1.25
C ASN A 431 15.40 14.07 -1.76
N SER A 432 16.32 14.53 -2.63
CA SER A 432 17.43 13.77 -3.24
C SER A 432 17.09 12.58 -4.14
N LEU A 433 15.81 12.23 -4.31
CA LEU A 433 15.37 11.15 -5.19
C LEU A 433 14.45 11.67 -6.30
N GLY A 434 14.43 10.93 -7.40
CA GLY A 434 13.57 11.19 -8.55
C GLY A 434 13.82 12.54 -9.24
N VAL A 435 12.99 12.86 -10.24
CA VAL A 435 13.08 14.11 -10.99
C VAL A 435 11.88 14.98 -10.65
N PRO A 436 12.07 16.18 -10.07
CA PRO A 436 10.97 17.09 -9.75
C PRO A 436 10.22 17.52 -10.99
N THR A 437 8.90 17.51 -10.91
CA THR A 437 8.03 17.93 -12.00
C THR A 437 8.24 19.40 -12.31
N ASN A 438 8.44 19.70 -13.59
CA ASN A 438 8.58 21.04 -14.13
C ASN A 438 8.15 21.07 -15.61
N PHE A 439 7.57 22.18 -16.06
CA PHE A 439 7.18 22.40 -17.44
C PHE A 439 7.90 23.62 -18.03
N ALA A 440 8.32 23.51 -19.30
CA ALA A 440 9.00 24.59 -20.00
C ALA A 440 8.02 25.63 -20.55
N SER A 441 8.42 26.91 -20.58
CA SER A 441 7.64 27.97 -21.22
C SER A 441 7.64 27.80 -22.75
N GLY A 442 6.46 27.91 -23.35
CA GLY A 442 6.28 27.84 -24.80
C GLY A 442 6.81 29.06 -25.56
N THR A 443 7.14 30.14 -24.85
CA THR A 443 7.59 31.41 -25.45
C THR A 443 9.10 31.46 -25.72
N THR A 444 9.86 30.48 -25.25
CA THR A 444 11.33 30.40 -25.41
C THR A 444 11.68 29.61 -26.68
N GLY A 445 11.38 30.17 -27.86
CA GLY A 445 11.45 29.43 -29.13
C GLY A 445 12.01 30.21 -30.33
N GLY A 446 12.97 31.12 -30.10
CA GLY A 446 13.69 31.85 -31.16
C GLY A 446 15.20 31.56 -31.24
N GLY A 447 15.73 30.65 -30.42
CA GLY A 447 17.14 30.31 -30.41
C GLY A 447 17.34 28.82 -30.30
N THR A 448 17.94 28.22 -31.33
CA THR A 448 18.44 26.84 -31.32
C THR A 448 19.30 26.61 -30.08
N THR A 449 18.72 25.97 -29.07
CA THR A 449 19.46 25.26 -28.04
C THR A 449 19.03 23.81 -28.14
N ALA A 450 19.98 22.97 -28.54
CA ALA A 450 19.86 21.53 -28.39
C ALA A 450 19.50 21.22 -26.92
N PRO A 451 18.70 20.16 -26.66
CA PRO A 451 18.38 19.78 -25.29
C PRO A 451 19.69 19.55 -24.54
N THR A 452 19.97 20.39 -23.55
CA THR A 452 21.10 20.19 -22.65
C THR A 452 20.74 19.03 -21.75
N THR A 453 21.45 17.93 -21.94
CA THR A 453 21.61 16.83 -20.98
C THR A 453 21.74 17.39 -19.56
N PRO A 454 20.87 17.02 -18.61
CA PRO A 454 21.17 17.20 -17.20
C PRO A 454 22.34 16.27 -16.87
N GLU A 455 23.48 16.85 -16.55
CA GLU A 455 24.64 16.14 -16.03
C GLU A 455 24.26 15.55 -14.66
N GLU A 456 24.35 14.23 -14.57
CA GLU A 456 24.18 13.46 -13.35
C GLU A 456 25.35 13.80 -12.41
N ASP A 457 25.11 14.68 -11.43
CA ASP A 457 26.05 14.90 -10.34
C ASP A 457 25.91 13.72 -9.37
N ALA A 458 26.65 12.65 -9.67
CA ALA A 458 26.83 11.50 -8.80
C ALA A 458 27.64 11.95 -7.56
N ALA A 459 26.95 12.56 -6.60
CA ALA A 459 27.46 12.64 -5.23
C ALA A 459 27.37 11.24 -4.61
N ALA A 460 28.45 10.48 -4.75
CA ALA A 460 28.69 9.27 -3.98
C ALA A 460 28.53 9.59 -2.47
N PRO A 461 27.92 8.70 -1.67
CA PRO A 461 27.92 8.87 -0.22
C PRO A 461 29.37 8.77 0.26
N ASP A 462 29.81 9.81 0.96
CA ASP A 462 31.13 9.88 1.58
C ASP A 462 31.22 8.76 2.63
N ALA A 463 31.94 7.69 2.28
CA ALA A 463 32.25 6.60 3.20
C ALA A 463 33.29 7.11 4.22
N ALA A 464 32.82 7.65 5.34
CA ALA A 464 33.67 7.93 6.48
C ALA A 464 34.30 6.61 6.98
N PRO A 465 35.64 6.49 7.07
CA PRO A 465 36.27 5.28 7.54
C PRO A 465 36.05 5.12 9.05
N SER A 466 35.31 4.08 9.43
CA SER A 466 35.21 3.62 10.83
C SER A 466 36.58 3.11 11.29
N ALA A 467 37.28 3.91 12.09
CA ALA A 467 38.47 3.47 12.80
C ALA A 467 38.09 2.37 13.81
N ALA A 468 38.63 1.17 13.61
CA ALA A 468 38.54 0.09 14.58
C ALA A 468 39.30 0.46 15.87
N PRO A 469 38.81 0.08 17.07
CA PRO A 469 39.58 0.26 18.30
C PRO A 469 40.74 -0.76 18.34
N SER A 470 41.95 -0.27 18.57
CA SER A 470 43.12 -1.09 18.87
C SER A 470 42.93 -1.80 20.21
N GLN A 471 43.14 -3.12 20.23
CA GLN A 471 43.29 -3.88 21.47
C GLN A 471 44.58 -3.46 22.19
N ALA A 472 44.46 -3.23 23.50
CA ALA A 472 45.54 -3.27 24.48
C ALA A 472 45.08 -4.15 25.65
#